data_AF-A0A1F7D4K9-F1
#
_entry.id   AF-A0A1F7D4K9-F1
#
_cell.length_a   1.000
_cell.length_b   1.000
_cell.length_c   1.000
_cell.angle_alpha   90.00
_cell.angle_beta   90.00
_cell.angle_gamma   90.00
#
_symmetry.space_group_name_H-M   'P 1'
#
loop_
_entity.id
_entity.type
_entity.pdbx_description
1 polymer ?
#
loop_
_entity_poly.entity_id
_entity_poly.type
_entity_poly.pdbx_seq_one_letter_code
_entity_poly.pdbx_strand_id
1 'polypeptide(L)'
;MVPPTLLTKTCTSVFVLSLLLPSMASAAETAAFKDIPSGSPVAEAAEYLRSVDILSGYPDGTFRPDQKVNRAEAIKVIIGPLLKKEALQELISTPFTDIKTGEWYLPYVEAARQNSIVDGPPMRAAFNGTKPVTKMEFIKMLLLAYRIDPSSYSEIRLPLSQDATDPAAWYYPYLRYAITASMTAVTDKGTFDPGRELTRGDTALILYRFLMYRSGKRTQALLSEAESEILVVLSSLEQNNPEQAEYASARALLAARGANAGTPNQPLVQGALKITEAFRAIVRAYRAGLSQQFDETIRLCGDAWNLATRGKELSPGLADLSDQVQALAKNLADSARAAKAGPATP
;
A
#
# COMPACT_ATOMS: atom_id res chain seq x y z
N MET A 1 5.59 -11.63 34.83
CA MET A 1 4.20 -11.29 34.45
C MET A 1 3.82 -12.19 33.30
N VAL A 2 2.75 -12.97 33.45
CA VAL A 2 2.27 -13.88 32.40
C VAL A 2 1.58 -13.00 31.35
N PRO A 3 2.00 -13.01 30.06
CA PRO A 3 1.21 -12.35 29.02
C PRO A 3 -0.19 -13.00 29.05
N PRO A 4 -1.28 -12.21 29.07
CA PRO A 4 -2.61 -12.81 29.05
C PRO A 4 -2.67 -13.76 27.85
N THR A 5 -3.09 -15.00 28.09
CA THR A 5 -3.46 -15.95 27.04
C THR A 5 -4.69 -15.38 26.34
N LEU A 6 -4.47 -14.41 25.45
CA LEU A 6 -5.52 -13.56 24.89
C LEU A 6 -6.50 -14.34 24.01
N LEU A 7 -6.09 -15.50 23.48
CA LEU A 7 -6.79 -16.23 22.45
C LEU A 7 -6.72 -17.74 22.73
N THR A 8 -7.63 -18.25 23.55
CA THR A 8 -7.80 -19.71 23.77
C THR A 8 -8.73 -20.37 22.75
N LYS A 9 -9.27 -19.62 21.79
CA LYS A 9 -10.06 -20.18 20.68
C LYS A 9 -9.71 -19.42 19.40
N THR A 10 -8.92 -20.05 18.55
CA THR A 10 -8.58 -19.59 17.20
C THR A 10 -9.87 -19.38 16.41
N CYS A 11 -10.22 -18.12 16.16
CA CYS A 11 -11.33 -17.76 15.28
C CYS A 11 -10.80 -17.75 13.85
N THR A 12 -10.75 -18.92 13.22
CA THR A 12 -10.40 -19.10 11.79
C THR A 12 -11.60 -18.84 10.88
N SER A 13 -12.48 -17.92 11.25
CA SER A 13 -13.50 -17.45 10.31
C SER A 13 -12.84 -16.45 9.37
N VAL A 14 -12.66 -16.85 8.11
CA VAL A 14 -12.32 -15.95 7.02
C VAL A 14 -13.54 -15.07 6.79
N PHE A 15 -13.46 -13.83 7.26
CA PHE A 15 -14.40 -12.80 6.85
C PHE A 15 -14.03 -12.38 5.42
N VAL A 16 -15.02 -11.90 4.67
CA VAL A 16 -14.78 -11.39 3.32
C VAL A 16 -15.40 -10.03 3.23
N LEU A 17 -14.56 -9.00 3.21
CA LEU A 17 -14.97 -7.60 3.08
C LEU A 17 -15.40 -7.29 1.63
N SER A 18 -16.47 -7.93 1.15
CA SER A 18 -16.90 -7.86 -0.25
C SER A 18 -17.95 -6.79 -0.52
N LEU A 19 -17.67 -5.94 -1.51
CA LEU A 19 -18.68 -5.17 -2.21
C LEU A 19 -19.38 -6.08 -3.25
N LEU A 20 -20.69 -6.22 -3.14
CA LEU A 20 -21.52 -6.81 -4.19
C LEU A 20 -21.51 -5.86 -5.41
N LEU A 21 -20.61 -6.11 -6.35
CA LEU A 21 -20.56 -5.39 -7.63
C LEU A 21 -21.20 -6.26 -8.72
N PRO A 22 -22.04 -5.69 -9.63
CA PRO A 22 -22.51 -6.42 -10.79
C PRO A 22 -21.31 -6.81 -11.66
N SER A 23 -21.18 -8.12 -11.90
CA SER A 23 -20.12 -8.68 -12.75
C SER A 23 -20.38 -8.26 -14.20
N MET A 24 -19.60 -7.30 -14.69
CA MET A 24 -19.55 -7.00 -16.11
C MET A 24 -18.58 -7.99 -16.74
N ALA A 25 -19.13 -9.10 -17.25
CA ALA A 25 -18.39 -10.01 -18.09
C ALA A 25 -17.91 -9.25 -19.33
N SER A 26 -16.62 -8.97 -19.40
CA SER A 26 -15.98 -8.44 -20.61
C SER A 26 -15.34 -9.60 -21.36
N ALA A 27 -15.99 -10.03 -22.43
CA ALA A 27 -15.41 -10.95 -23.40
C ALA A 27 -14.76 -10.13 -24.53
N ALA A 28 -13.44 -10.22 -24.64
CA ALA A 28 -12.66 -10.02 -25.88
C ALA A 28 -11.25 -10.58 -25.64
N GLU A 29 -11.11 -11.89 -25.84
CA GLU A 29 -9.84 -12.60 -25.74
C GLU A 29 -8.93 -12.16 -26.92
N THR A 30 -7.93 -11.32 -26.63
CA THR A 30 -6.91 -10.91 -27.60
C THR A 30 -5.53 -11.28 -27.07
N ALA A 31 -4.93 -12.31 -27.67
CA ALA A 31 -3.56 -12.80 -27.51
C ALA A 31 -2.85 -12.38 -26.21
N ALA A 32 -2.97 -13.23 -25.18
CA ALA A 32 -2.11 -13.21 -24.00
C ALA A 32 -0.64 -13.32 -24.42
N PHE A 33 0.25 -12.63 -23.70
CA PHE A 33 1.69 -12.75 -23.92
C PHE A 33 2.15 -14.18 -23.60
N LYS A 34 2.95 -14.78 -24.47
CA LYS A 34 3.32 -16.20 -24.39
C LYS A 34 4.13 -16.56 -23.14
N ASP A 35 4.79 -15.57 -22.55
CA ASP A 35 5.71 -15.69 -21.43
C ASP A 35 5.11 -15.18 -20.11
N ILE A 36 3.80 -14.92 -20.07
CA ILE A 36 3.08 -14.59 -18.85
C ILE A 36 1.97 -15.61 -18.63
N PRO A 37 1.89 -16.25 -17.44
CA PRO A 37 0.76 -17.10 -17.10
C PRO A 37 -0.57 -16.33 -17.19
N SER A 38 -1.53 -16.89 -17.94
CA SER A 38 -2.88 -16.36 -18.05
C SER A 38 -3.54 -16.20 -16.68
N GLY A 39 -4.27 -15.11 -16.48
CA GLY A 39 -4.92 -14.80 -15.21
C GLY A 39 -3.99 -14.31 -14.09
N SER A 40 -2.69 -14.21 -14.32
CA SER A 40 -1.78 -13.56 -13.36
C SER A 40 -2.03 -12.05 -13.30
N PRO A 41 -1.77 -11.37 -12.16
CA PRO A 41 -1.89 -9.91 -12.06
C PRO A 41 -1.02 -9.15 -13.07
N VAL A 42 0.12 -9.74 -13.47
CA VAL A 42 1.00 -9.15 -14.49
C VAL A 42 0.39 -9.27 -15.88
N ALA A 43 -0.33 -10.37 -16.20
CA ALA A 43 -1.05 -10.51 -17.46
C ALA A 43 -2.12 -9.42 -17.59
N GLU A 44 -2.95 -9.26 -16.55
CA GLU A 44 -4.00 -8.23 -16.51
C GLU A 44 -3.41 -6.82 -16.67
N ALA A 45 -2.32 -6.52 -15.94
CA ALA A 45 -1.63 -5.24 -16.04
C ALA A 45 -1.06 -5.00 -17.45
N ALA A 46 -0.39 -5.99 -18.03
CA ALA A 46 0.23 -5.90 -19.34
C ALA A 46 -0.81 -5.74 -20.45
N GLU A 47 -1.92 -6.47 -20.39
CA GLU A 47 -3.04 -6.38 -21.33
C GLU A 47 -3.72 -5.02 -21.26
N TYR A 48 -4.01 -4.54 -20.05
CA TYR A 48 -4.58 -3.21 -19.85
C TYR A 48 -3.65 -2.13 -20.41
N LEU A 49 -2.38 -2.14 -20.03
CA LEU A 49 -1.41 -1.12 -20.47
C LEU A 49 -1.14 -1.19 -21.98
N ARG A 50 -1.29 -2.36 -22.61
CA ARG A 50 -1.30 -2.51 -24.07
C ARG A 50 -2.53 -1.86 -24.69
N SER A 51 -3.72 -2.08 -24.11
CA SER A 51 -4.98 -1.53 -24.64
C SER A 51 -5.07 0.00 -24.56
N VAL A 52 -4.27 0.63 -23.69
CA VAL A 52 -4.21 2.08 -23.55
C VAL A 52 -2.89 2.68 -24.09
N ASP A 53 -2.16 1.93 -24.91
CA ASP A 53 -0.93 2.36 -25.60
C ASP A 53 0.20 2.89 -24.69
N ILE A 54 0.29 2.39 -23.45
CA ILE A 54 1.35 2.76 -22.49
C ILE A 54 2.53 1.79 -22.56
N LEU A 55 2.25 0.48 -22.60
CA LEU A 55 3.26 -0.57 -22.73
C LEU A 55 2.80 -1.61 -23.74
N SER A 56 3.65 -1.93 -24.71
CA SER A 56 3.41 -3.00 -25.68
C SER A 56 4.32 -4.20 -25.40
N GLY A 57 3.96 -5.37 -25.94
CA GLY A 57 4.89 -6.49 -26.02
C GLY A 57 5.83 -6.38 -27.21
N TYR A 58 6.62 -7.43 -27.39
CA TYR A 58 7.56 -7.56 -28.47
C TYR A 58 6.92 -8.24 -29.70
N PRO A 59 7.46 -8.04 -30.91
CA PRO A 59 6.94 -8.68 -32.14
C PRO A 59 6.92 -10.21 -32.10
N ASP A 60 7.72 -10.84 -31.23
CA ASP A 60 7.76 -12.29 -31.01
C ASP A 60 6.56 -12.82 -30.18
N GLY A 61 5.72 -11.93 -29.65
CA GLY A 61 4.56 -12.23 -28.82
C GLY A 61 4.88 -12.34 -27.32
N THR A 62 6.08 -11.92 -26.89
CA THR A 62 6.49 -11.88 -25.47
C THR A 62 6.26 -10.51 -24.84
N PHE A 63 6.16 -10.46 -23.51
CA PHE A 63 6.18 -9.23 -22.72
C PHE A 63 7.52 -8.97 -22.04
N ARG A 64 8.24 -10.05 -21.71
CA ARG A 64 9.49 -10.11 -20.94
C ARG A 64 9.33 -9.55 -19.52
N PRO A 65 8.45 -10.15 -18.70
CA PRO A 65 8.11 -9.61 -17.38
C PRO A 65 9.32 -9.52 -16.46
N ASP A 66 10.28 -10.45 -16.54
CA ASP A 66 11.45 -10.51 -15.66
C ASP A 66 12.61 -9.59 -16.09
N GLN A 67 12.50 -8.95 -17.26
CA GLN A 67 13.53 -8.04 -17.75
C GLN A 67 13.62 -6.81 -16.85
N LYS A 68 14.84 -6.48 -16.39
CA LYS A 68 15.09 -5.26 -15.61
C LYS A 68 14.77 -4.01 -16.42
N VAL A 69 14.14 -3.04 -15.77
CA VAL A 69 13.80 -1.74 -16.36
C VAL A 69 14.84 -0.73 -15.92
N ASN A 70 15.45 -0.02 -16.86
CA ASN A 70 16.36 1.07 -16.54
C ASN A 70 15.61 2.39 -16.28
N ARG A 71 16.30 3.37 -15.70
CA ARG A 71 15.72 4.68 -15.34
C ARG A 71 15.18 5.45 -16.54
N ALA A 72 15.81 5.32 -17.71
CA ALA A 72 15.35 5.95 -18.96
C ALA A 72 14.05 5.32 -19.49
N GLU A 73 13.91 4.00 -19.42
CA GLU A 73 12.69 3.29 -19.77
C GLU A 73 11.57 3.65 -18.80
N ALA A 74 11.86 3.66 -17.50
CA ALA A 74 10.92 4.05 -16.46
C ALA A 74 10.34 5.45 -16.71
N ILE A 75 11.19 6.45 -16.96
CA ILE A 75 10.72 7.82 -17.19
C ILE A 75 9.92 7.96 -18.48
N LYS A 76 10.30 7.26 -19.56
CA LYS A 76 9.51 7.24 -20.79
C LYS A 76 8.11 6.68 -20.56
N VAL A 77 8.00 5.57 -19.83
CA VAL A 77 6.71 4.93 -19.52
C VAL A 77 5.82 5.84 -18.67
N ILE A 78 6.40 6.61 -17.76
CA ILE A 78 5.66 7.53 -16.90
C ILE A 78 5.24 8.80 -17.66
N ILE A 79 6.15 9.42 -18.41
CA ILE A 79 5.96 10.74 -19.02
C ILE A 79 5.29 10.66 -20.39
N GLY A 80 5.58 9.62 -21.18
CA GLY A 80 5.08 9.48 -22.54
C GLY A 80 3.56 9.61 -22.67
N PRO A 81 2.76 8.95 -21.81
CA PRO A 81 1.29 9.07 -21.84
C PRO A 81 0.77 10.44 -21.38
N LEU A 82 1.59 11.26 -20.73
CA LEU A 82 1.18 12.53 -20.13
C LEU A 82 1.40 13.73 -21.06
N LEU A 83 2.19 13.56 -22.11
CA LEU A 83 2.58 14.66 -23.01
C LEU A 83 2.24 14.33 -24.45
N LYS A 84 1.88 15.38 -25.19
CA LYS A 84 1.73 15.28 -26.64
C LYS A 84 3.09 15.12 -27.31
N LYS A 85 3.10 14.42 -28.45
CA LYS A 85 4.33 14.12 -29.19
C LYS A 85 5.06 15.40 -29.63
N GLU A 86 4.31 16.45 -29.98
CA GLU A 86 4.86 17.73 -30.43
C GLU A 86 5.65 18.40 -29.31
N ALA A 87 5.12 18.40 -28.08
CA ALA A 87 5.82 18.97 -26.92
C ALA A 87 7.14 18.23 -26.62
N LEU A 88 7.18 16.91 -26.85
CA LEU A 88 8.41 16.13 -26.69
C LEU A 88 9.43 16.44 -27.80
N GLN A 89 8.99 16.78 -29.02
CA GLN A 89 9.89 17.08 -30.13
C GLN A 89 10.63 18.42 -29.95
N GLU A 90 10.09 19.34 -29.16
CA GLU A 90 10.75 20.62 -28.83
C GLU A 90 11.91 20.45 -27.84
N LEU A 91 11.91 19.36 -27.07
CA LEU A 91 12.92 19.08 -26.04
C LEU A 91 14.12 18.33 -26.67
N ILE A 92 15.01 19.08 -27.31
CA ILE A 92 16.14 18.54 -28.08
C ILE A 92 17.50 18.58 -27.33
N SER A 93 17.57 19.25 -26.20
CA SER A 93 18.78 19.38 -25.38
C SER A 93 18.47 19.26 -23.89
N THR A 94 19.48 18.96 -23.10
CA THR A 94 19.34 18.82 -21.65
C THR A 94 20.66 19.18 -20.95
N PRO A 95 20.63 19.70 -19.72
CA PRO A 95 21.85 20.04 -18.98
C PRO A 95 22.55 18.81 -18.35
N PHE A 96 21.95 17.62 -18.40
CA PHE A 96 22.57 16.40 -17.87
C PHE A 96 23.83 16.03 -18.64
N THR A 97 24.92 15.75 -17.94
CA THR A 97 26.24 15.50 -18.54
C THR A 97 26.35 14.13 -19.22
N ASP A 98 25.47 13.19 -18.89
CA ASP A 98 25.46 11.81 -19.37
C ASP A 98 24.38 11.52 -20.43
N ILE A 99 23.74 12.56 -20.97
CA ILE A 99 22.74 12.44 -22.03
C ILE A 99 23.23 13.18 -23.26
N LYS A 100 23.47 12.44 -24.35
CA LYS A 100 23.89 13.02 -25.63
C LYS A 100 22.68 13.58 -26.39
N THR A 101 22.92 14.59 -27.22
CA THR A 101 21.91 15.09 -28.16
C THR A 101 21.42 13.94 -29.06
N GLY A 102 20.10 13.82 -29.22
CA GLY A 102 19.48 12.77 -30.03
C GLY A 102 19.24 11.43 -29.31
N GLU A 103 19.63 11.29 -28.03
CA GLU A 103 19.25 10.12 -27.24
C GLU A 103 17.73 9.98 -27.14
N TRP A 104 17.21 8.78 -27.38
CA TRP A 104 15.76 8.54 -27.50
C TRP A 104 14.96 8.93 -26.24
N TYR A 105 15.60 8.90 -25.07
CA TYR A 105 14.98 9.21 -23.79
C TYR A 105 15.15 10.67 -23.35
N LEU A 106 15.99 11.45 -24.06
CA LEU A 106 16.26 12.85 -23.75
C LEU A 106 14.99 13.68 -23.54
N PRO A 107 14.00 13.70 -24.45
CA PRO A 107 12.85 14.58 -24.28
C PRO A 107 12.01 14.23 -23.06
N TYR A 108 11.92 12.95 -22.70
CA TYR A 108 11.19 12.51 -21.51
C TYR A 108 11.91 12.90 -20.21
N VAL A 109 13.25 12.78 -20.19
CA VAL A 109 14.05 13.20 -19.04
C VAL A 109 13.99 14.70 -18.86
N GLU A 110 14.09 15.46 -19.94
CA GLU A 110 14.04 16.92 -19.88
C GLU A 110 12.65 17.40 -19.45
N ALA A 111 11.58 16.80 -19.96
CA ALA A 111 10.23 17.06 -19.50
C ALA A 111 10.08 16.76 -18.01
N ALA A 112 10.61 15.62 -17.53
CA ALA A 112 10.59 15.26 -16.13
C ALA A 112 11.36 16.27 -15.25
N ARG A 113 12.51 16.75 -15.72
CA ARG A 113 13.34 17.75 -15.03
C ARG A 113 12.63 19.09 -14.93
N GLN A 114 12.07 19.59 -16.04
CA GLN A 114 11.34 20.87 -16.07
C GLN A 114 10.09 20.85 -15.18
N ASN A 115 9.53 19.67 -14.91
CA ASN A 115 8.36 19.48 -14.06
C ASN A 115 8.69 19.07 -12.61
N SER A 116 9.97 19.10 -12.22
CA SER A 116 10.45 18.72 -10.87
C SER A 116 10.12 17.28 -10.47
N ILE A 117 10.03 16.37 -11.44
CA ILE A 117 9.80 14.93 -11.25
C ILE A 117 11.14 14.23 -10.96
N VAL A 118 12.20 14.70 -11.62
CA VAL A 118 13.58 14.25 -11.38
C VAL A 118 14.48 15.46 -11.13
N ASP A 119 15.42 15.30 -10.21
CA ASP A 119 16.43 16.32 -9.92
C ASP A 119 17.42 16.43 -11.09
N GLY A 120 17.88 17.65 -11.35
CA GLY A 120 18.88 17.94 -12.38
C GLY A 120 19.95 18.92 -11.91
N PRO A 121 20.83 19.36 -12.82
CA PRO A 121 21.89 20.30 -12.50
C PRO A 121 21.34 21.63 -11.94
N PRO A 122 22.04 22.27 -10.97
CA PRO A 122 23.34 21.88 -10.43
C PRO A 122 23.27 20.79 -9.33
N MET A 123 22.08 20.43 -8.84
CA MET A 123 21.94 19.49 -7.72
C MET A 123 22.35 18.05 -8.08
N ARG A 124 22.09 17.64 -9.33
CA ARG A 124 22.60 16.37 -9.90
C ARG A 124 23.07 16.55 -11.33
N ALA A 125 24.36 16.35 -11.56
CA ALA A 125 24.97 16.50 -12.89
C ALA A 125 24.54 15.41 -13.90
N ALA A 126 24.34 14.17 -13.44
CA ALA A 126 24.03 13.02 -14.28
C ALA A 126 22.67 12.38 -13.92
N PHE A 127 21.93 11.93 -14.94
CA PHE A 127 20.64 11.27 -14.80
C PHE A 127 20.75 9.76 -14.47
N ASN A 128 21.83 9.12 -14.94
CA ASN A 128 22.12 7.69 -14.87
C ASN A 128 21.05 6.81 -15.56
N GLY A 129 20.66 7.18 -16.78
CA GLY A 129 19.52 6.57 -17.48
C GLY A 129 19.61 5.05 -17.71
N THR A 130 20.82 4.50 -17.83
CA THR A 130 21.06 3.07 -18.10
C THR A 130 21.03 2.18 -16.86
N LYS A 131 21.07 2.75 -15.65
CA LYS A 131 20.99 1.97 -14.40
C LYS A 131 19.57 1.44 -14.20
N PRO A 132 19.40 0.23 -13.63
CA PRO A 132 18.10 -0.25 -13.18
C PRO A 132 17.40 0.77 -12.27
N VAL A 133 16.10 0.92 -12.44
CA VAL A 133 15.28 1.77 -11.55
C VAL A 133 14.92 0.98 -10.29
N THR A 134 15.01 1.61 -9.13
CA THR A 134 14.52 1.00 -7.88
C THR A 134 13.03 1.23 -7.68
N LYS A 135 12.39 0.38 -6.87
CA LYS A 135 10.96 0.42 -6.56
C LYS A 135 10.50 1.80 -6.13
N MET A 136 11.16 2.39 -5.14
CA MET A 136 10.75 3.70 -4.63
C MET A 136 11.14 4.88 -5.52
N GLU A 137 12.16 4.74 -6.36
CA GLU A 137 12.43 5.75 -7.39
C GLU A 137 11.31 5.77 -8.44
N PHE A 138 10.89 4.60 -8.92
CA PHE A 138 9.78 4.49 -9.87
C PHE A 138 8.49 5.07 -9.30
N ILE A 139 8.11 4.68 -8.07
CA ILE A 139 6.90 5.18 -7.41
C ILE A 139 7.00 6.70 -7.19
N LYS A 140 8.13 7.23 -6.71
CA LYS A 140 8.33 8.68 -6.57
C LYS A 140 8.10 9.41 -7.90
N MET A 141 8.77 8.96 -8.97
CA MET A 141 8.64 9.59 -10.29
C MET A 141 7.19 9.54 -10.79
N LEU A 142 6.51 8.40 -10.62
CA LEU A 142 5.11 8.24 -11.01
C LEU A 142 4.19 9.19 -10.24
N LEU A 143 4.30 9.24 -8.92
CA LEU A 143 3.44 10.10 -8.09
C LEU A 143 3.66 11.59 -8.39
N LEU A 144 4.92 12.02 -8.55
CA LEU A 144 5.23 13.41 -8.90
C LEU A 144 4.72 13.78 -10.30
N ALA A 145 4.83 12.87 -11.27
CA ALA A 145 4.32 13.08 -12.63
C ALA A 145 2.81 13.34 -12.67
N TYR A 146 2.08 12.65 -11.79
CA TYR A 146 0.63 12.82 -11.64
C TYR A 146 0.24 13.88 -10.60
N ARG A 147 1.19 14.71 -10.15
CA ARG A 147 0.99 15.80 -9.18
C ARG A 147 0.33 15.34 -7.88
N ILE A 148 0.65 14.12 -7.46
CA ILE A 148 0.21 13.60 -6.16
C ILE A 148 1.03 14.27 -5.07
N ASP A 149 0.35 14.86 -4.08
CA ASP A 149 1.00 15.44 -2.92
C ASP A 149 1.48 14.33 -1.96
N PRO A 150 2.81 14.16 -1.77
CA PRO A 150 3.36 13.17 -0.84
C PRO A 150 3.00 13.45 0.63
N SER A 151 2.53 14.65 0.95
CA SER A 151 2.06 15.00 2.30
C SER A 151 0.70 14.36 2.64
N SER A 152 0.01 13.78 1.66
CA SER A 152 -1.19 12.98 1.89
C SER A 152 -0.92 11.90 2.95
N TYR A 153 -1.85 11.80 3.91
CA TYR A 153 -1.77 10.89 5.05
C TYR A 153 -0.59 11.15 6.01
N SER A 154 -0.06 12.38 6.06
CA SER A 154 1.09 12.77 6.89
C SER A 154 0.90 12.65 8.40
N GLU A 155 -0.34 12.50 8.86
CA GLU A 155 -0.68 12.11 10.22
C GLU A 155 -0.28 10.68 10.56
N ILE A 156 -0.09 9.81 9.56
CA ILE A 156 0.43 8.44 9.74
C ILE A 156 1.95 8.47 9.53
N ARG A 157 2.68 8.40 10.65
CA ARG A 157 4.15 8.34 10.72
C ARG A 157 4.63 7.10 11.48
N LEU A 158 3.96 5.98 11.24
CA LEU A 158 4.20 4.73 11.94
C LEU A 158 5.19 3.87 11.15
N PRO A 159 6.00 3.04 11.81
CA PRO A 159 6.80 2.06 11.08
C PRO A 159 5.86 1.11 10.30
N LEU A 160 6.18 0.86 9.02
CA LEU A 160 5.30 0.15 8.09
C LEU A 160 5.73 -1.30 7.85
N SER A 161 6.99 -1.62 8.11
CA SER A 161 7.60 -2.95 8.03
C SER A 161 8.99 -2.88 8.66
N GLN A 162 9.65 -4.03 8.82
CA GLN A 162 11.02 -4.12 9.33
C GLN A 162 12.06 -3.35 8.49
N ASP A 163 11.80 -3.12 7.21
CA ASP A 163 12.66 -2.40 6.27
C ASP A 163 12.12 -1.00 5.88
N ALA A 164 11.06 -0.54 6.55
CA ALA A 164 10.45 0.78 6.37
C ALA A 164 9.98 1.34 7.73
N THR A 165 10.91 1.44 8.67
CA THR A 165 10.64 1.88 10.05
C THR A 165 10.75 3.39 10.25
N ASP A 166 11.59 4.08 9.47
CA ASP A 166 11.88 5.50 9.62
C ASP A 166 10.92 6.41 8.80
N PRO A 167 10.03 7.18 9.45
CA PRO A 167 9.13 8.10 8.75
C PRO A 167 9.82 9.31 8.11
N ALA A 168 11.08 9.58 8.47
CA ALA A 168 11.89 10.64 7.88
C ALA A 168 12.64 10.19 6.62
N ALA A 169 12.65 8.89 6.30
CA ALA A 169 13.27 8.39 5.08
C ALA A 169 12.63 9.03 3.84
N TRP A 170 13.44 9.40 2.86
CA TRP A 170 12.98 10.13 1.67
C TRP A 170 11.85 9.43 0.90
N TYR A 171 11.84 8.10 0.94
CA TYR A 171 10.85 7.28 0.23
C TYR A 171 9.56 7.11 1.03
N TYR A 172 9.56 7.34 2.34
CA TYR A 172 8.47 7.01 3.23
C TYR A 172 7.14 7.68 2.84
N PRO A 173 7.08 8.99 2.50
CA PRO A 173 5.83 9.62 2.07
C PRO A 173 5.24 8.96 0.82
N TYR A 174 6.09 8.55 -0.12
CA TYR A 174 5.68 7.88 -1.36
C TYR A 174 5.25 6.43 -1.10
N LEU A 175 5.95 5.71 -0.21
CA LEU A 175 5.58 4.36 0.19
C LEU A 175 4.23 4.36 0.90
N ARG A 176 4.01 5.30 1.82
CA ARG A 176 2.73 5.49 2.51
C ARG A 176 1.60 5.68 1.51
N TYR A 177 1.76 6.59 0.55
CA TYR A 177 0.74 6.78 -0.49
C TYR A 177 0.56 5.51 -1.35
N ALA A 178 1.65 4.83 -1.69
CA ALA A 178 1.60 3.62 -2.51
C ALA A 178 0.81 2.48 -1.85
N ILE A 179 0.87 2.33 -0.53
CA ILE A 179 0.03 1.38 0.22
C ILE A 179 -1.43 1.81 0.18
N THR A 180 -1.71 3.08 0.48
CA THR A 180 -3.08 3.64 0.40
C THR A 180 -3.69 3.49 -1.00
N ALA A 181 -2.89 3.62 -2.05
CA ALA A 181 -3.34 3.45 -3.43
C ALA A 181 -3.33 1.98 -3.91
N SER A 182 -3.00 1.03 -3.02
CA SER A 182 -2.80 -0.40 -3.33
C SER A 182 -1.90 -0.63 -4.54
N MET A 183 -0.86 0.19 -4.68
CA MET A 183 0.19 0.06 -5.69
C MET A 183 1.19 -1.02 -5.31
N THR A 184 1.43 -1.17 -4.01
CA THR A 184 2.36 -2.16 -3.45
C THR A 184 1.84 -2.70 -2.12
N ALA A 185 2.20 -3.95 -1.83
CA ALA A 185 2.06 -4.60 -0.54
C ALA A 185 3.43 -5.09 -0.06
N VAL A 186 3.48 -5.68 1.14
CA VAL A 186 4.65 -6.40 1.64
C VAL A 186 4.85 -7.72 0.91
N THR A 187 6.08 -8.24 0.90
CA THR A 187 6.41 -9.59 0.44
C THR A 187 5.96 -10.64 1.45
N ASP A 188 6.10 -11.94 1.10
CA ASP A 188 5.88 -13.05 2.03
C ASP A 188 6.80 -13.00 3.27
N LYS A 189 7.89 -12.23 3.19
CA LYS A 189 8.82 -11.98 4.31
C LYS A 189 8.41 -10.76 5.15
N GLY A 190 7.31 -10.10 4.82
CA GLY A 190 6.83 -8.90 5.51
C GLY A 190 7.61 -7.61 5.19
N THR A 191 8.40 -7.58 4.11
CA THR A 191 9.21 -6.41 3.69
C THR A 191 8.62 -5.68 2.49
N PHE A 192 8.96 -4.39 2.30
CA PHE A 192 8.61 -3.66 1.08
C PHE A 192 9.71 -3.67 0.01
N ASP A 193 10.94 -3.95 0.41
CA ASP A 193 12.19 -3.85 -0.34
C ASP A 193 12.31 -2.51 -1.12
N PRO A 194 12.37 -1.34 -0.45
CA PRO A 194 12.33 -0.02 -1.09
C PRO A 194 13.35 0.19 -2.22
N GLY A 195 14.54 -0.38 -2.04
CA GLY A 195 15.67 -0.30 -2.98
C GLY A 195 15.70 -1.40 -4.03
N ARG A 196 14.75 -2.33 -4.06
CA ARG A 196 14.73 -3.43 -5.03
C ARG A 196 14.63 -2.88 -6.45
N GLU A 197 15.49 -3.37 -7.35
CA GLU A 197 15.43 -3.06 -8.77
C GLU A 197 14.20 -3.69 -9.41
N LEU A 198 13.45 -2.89 -10.18
CA LEU A 198 12.21 -3.34 -10.80
C LEU A 198 12.44 -4.09 -12.12
N THR A 199 11.62 -5.10 -12.30
CA THR A 199 11.41 -5.75 -13.59
C THR A 199 10.28 -5.06 -14.36
N ARG A 200 10.13 -5.41 -15.65
CA ARG A 200 9.09 -4.88 -16.52
C ARG A 200 7.69 -5.26 -16.01
N GLY A 201 7.53 -6.46 -15.47
CA GLY A 201 6.32 -6.92 -14.82
C GLY A 201 6.00 -6.11 -13.56
N ASP A 202 7.00 -5.83 -12.73
CA ASP A 202 6.81 -4.99 -11.54
C ASP A 202 6.36 -3.57 -11.90
N THR A 203 7.03 -2.94 -12.86
CA THR A 203 6.71 -1.59 -13.35
C THR A 203 5.29 -1.54 -13.93
N ALA A 204 4.92 -2.53 -14.74
CA ALA A 204 3.57 -2.65 -15.29
C ALA A 204 2.52 -2.81 -14.19
N LEU A 205 2.75 -3.68 -13.22
CA LEU A 205 1.81 -3.95 -12.14
C LEU A 205 1.60 -2.72 -11.24
N ILE A 206 2.67 -2.02 -10.86
CA ILE A 206 2.59 -0.79 -10.04
C ILE A 206 1.81 0.29 -10.80
N LEU A 207 2.12 0.51 -12.08
CA LEU A 207 1.45 1.51 -12.91
C LEU A 207 -0.03 1.16 -13.12
N TYR A 208 -0.33 -0.09 -13.45
CA TYR A 208 -1.70 -0.58 -13.61
C TYR A 208 -2.53 -0.34 -12.34
N ARG A 209 -2.02 -0.78 -11.18
CA ARG A 209 -2.71 -0.61 -9.90
C ARG A 209 -2.95 0.86 -9.56
N PHE A 210 -1.97 1.73 -9.83
CA PHE A 210 -2.14 3.17 -9.67
C PHE A 210 -3.26 3.73 -10.55
N LEU A 211 -3.29 3.37 -11.84
CA LEU A 211 -4.33 3.80 -12.77
C LEU A 211 -5.71 3.26 -12.35
N MET A 212 -5.79 2.01 -11.91
CA MET A 212 -7.02 1.42 -11.38
C MET A 212 -7.51 2.13 -10.12
N TYR A 213 -6.61 2.46 -9.19
CA TYR A 213 -6.95 3.23 -8.00
C TYR A 213 -7.52 4.60 -8.35
N ARG A 214 -6.87 5.32 -9.26
CA ARG A 214 -7.37 6.63 -9.74
C ARG A 214 -8.73 6.55 -10.43
N SER A 215 -9.07 5.39 -11.01
CA SER A 215 -10.39 5.13 -11.59
C SER A 215 -11.42 4.58 -10.58
N GLY A 216 -11.08 4.51 -9.29
CA GLY A 216 -11.97 3.98 -8.24
C GLY A 216 -12.10 2.46 -8.22
N LYS A 217 -11.32 1.73 -9.03
CA LYS A 217 -11.42 0.27 -9.21
C LYS A 217 -10.61 -0.55 -8.21
N ARG A 218 -10.01 0.08 -7.19
CA ARG A 218 -9.19 -0.60 -6.17
C ARG A 218 -9.84 -0.68 -4.79
N THR A 219 -11.04 -0.15 -4.58
CA THR A 219 -11.72 -0.20 -3.28
C THR A 219 -11.78 -1.63 -2.73
N GLN A 220 -12.25 -2.60 -3.51
CA GLN A 220 -12.34 -3.99 -3.06
C GLN A 220 -10.97 -4.58 -2.69
N ALA A 221 -9.95 -4.33 -3.51
CA ALA A 221 -8.60 -4.82 -3.23
C ALA A 221 -8.03 -4.21 -1.93
N LEU A 222 -8.29 -2.93 -1.68
CA LEU A 222 -7.90 -2.23 -0.47
C LEU A 222 -8.63 -2.75 0.77
N LEU A 223 -9.91 -3.10 0.65
CA LEU A 223 -10.68 -3.74 1.72
C LEU A 223 -10.11 -5.12 2.06
N SER A 224 -9.79 -5.93 1.04
CA SER A 224 -9.15 -7.25 1.21
C SER A 224 -7.72 -7.16 1.76
N GLU A 225 -6.97 -6.12 1.40
CA GLU A 225 -5.63 -5.83 1.95
C GLU A 225 -5.73 -5.43 3.43
N ALA A 226 -6.68 -4.56 3.80
CA ALA A 226 -6.94 -4.21 5.19
C ALA A 226 -7.31 -5.43 6.05
N GLU A 227 -8.16 -6.31 5.51
CA GLU A 227 -8.55 -7.56 6.16
C GLU A 227 -7.37 -8.52 6.34
N SER A 228 -6.54 -8.70 5.31
CA SER A 228 -5.33 -9.52 5.39
C SER A 228 -4.37 -9.01 6.47
N GLU A 229 -4.21 -7.69 6.58
CA GLU A 229 -3.37 -7.08 7.61
C GLU A 229 -3.96 -7.21 9.02
N ILE A 230 -5.29 -7.19 9.17
CA ILE A 230 -5.96 -7.49 10.44
C ILE A 230 -5.66 -8.93 10.90
N LEU A 231 -5.64 -9.90 9.97
CA LEU A 231 -5.24 -11.27 10.31
C LEU A 231 -3.78 -11.33 10.78
N VAL A 232 -2.88 -10.56 10.17
CA VAL A 232 -1.49 -10.43 10.63
C VAL A 232 -1.43 -9.80 12.03
N VAL A 233 -2.24 -8.79 12.32
CA VAL A 233 -2.35 -8.20 13.67
C VAL A 233 -2.73 -9.27 14.70
N LEU A 234 -3.81 -10.02 14.44
CA LEU A 234 -4.29 -11.07 15.34
C LEU A 234 -3.22 -12.11 15.61
N SER A 235 -2.66 -12.69 14.55
CA SER A 235 -1.59 -13.69 14.63
C SER A 235 -0.37 -13.16 15.38
N SER A 236 -0.01 -11.89 15.20
CA SER A 236 1.16 -11.29 15.86
C SER A 236 0.91 -11.08 17.36
N LEU A 237 -0.30 -10.70 17.77
CA LEU A 237 -0.67 -10.57 19.17
C LEU A 237 -0.68 -11.94 19.88
N GLU A 238 -1.16 -13.00 19.21
CA GLU A 238 -1.09 -14.38 19.72
C GLU A 238 0.35 -14.83 19.97
N GLN A 239 1.25 -14.46 19.07
CA GLN A 239 2.67 -14.80 19.14
C GLN A 239 3.49 -13.86 20.05
N ASN A 240 2.84 -12.92 20.75
CA ASN A 240 3.51 -11.90 21.55
C ASN A 240 4.56 -11.09 20.75
N ASN A 241 4.21 -10.75 19.50
CA ASN A 241 5.00 -9.92 18.60
C ASN A 241 4.34 -8.54 18.40
N PRO A 242 4.47 -7.63 19.39
CA PRO A 242 3.84 -6.31 19.34
C PRO A 242 4.39 -5.37 18.26
N GLU A 243 5.59 -5.66 17.74
CA GLU A 243 6.22 -4.89 16.67
C GLU A 243 5.55 -5.21 15.32
N GLN A 244 5.44 -6.49 14.98
CA GLN A 244 4.75 -6.91 13.76
C GLN A 244 3.26 -6.55 13.79
N ALA A 245 2.62 -6.63 14.96
CA ALA A 245 1.24 -6.16 15.14
C ALA A 245 1.11 -4.65 14.87
N GLU A 246 2.09 -3.84 15.27
CA GLU A 246 2.10 -2.40 14.99
C GLU A 246 2.22 -2.13 13.50
N TYR A 247 3.15 -2.79 12.81
CA TYR A 247 3.36 -2.65 11.37
C TYR A 247 2.10 -3.00 10.59
N ALA A 248 1.51 -4.17 10.88
CA ALA A 248 0.29 -4.62 10.22
C ALA A 248 -0.89 -3.69 10.49
N SER A 249 -1.07 -3.21 11.74
CA SER A 249 -2.14 -2.26 12.05
C SER A 249 -2.01 -0.92 11.31
N ALA A 250 -0.79 -0.47 11.05
CA ALA A 250 -0.53 0.74 10.27
C ALA A 250 -0.85 0.52 8.78
N ARG A 251 -0.45 -0.62 8.21
CA ARG A 251 -0.77 -0.98 6.82
C ARG A 251 -2.26 -1.17 6.60
N ALA A 252 -2.94 -1.86 7.53
CA ALA A 252 -4.40 -2.00 7.51
C ALA A 252 -5.08 -0.63 7.45
N LEU A 253 -4.66 0.31 8.31
CA LEU A 253 -5.23 1.65 8.37
C LEU A 253 -5.03 2.42 7.07
N LEU A 254 -3.86 2.33 6.45
CA LEU A 254 -3.59 2.95 5.16
C LEU A 254 -4.48 2.37 4.06
N ALA A 255 -4.62 1.05 4.01
CA ALA A 255 -5.48 0.38 3.04
C ALA A 255 -6.96 0.79 3.21
N ALA A 256 -7.48 0.77 4.44
CA ALA A 256 -8.85 1.19 4.72
C ALA A 256 -9.09 2.68 4.41
N ARG A 257 -8.11 3.55 4.66
CA ARG A 257 -8.18 4.98 4.26
C ARG A 257 -8.18 5.15 2.75
N GLY A 258 -7.41 4.33 2.03
CA GLY A 258 -7.44 4.30 0.56
C GLY A 258 -8.80 3.91 0.02
N ALA A 259 -9.41 2.85 0.56
CA ALA A 259 -10.76 2.44 0.19
C ALA A 259 -11.77 3.57 0.45
N ASN A 260 -11.65 4.24 1.61
CA ASN A 260 -12.50 5.37 1.96
C ASN A 260 -12.28 6.61 1.07
N ALA A 261 -11.05 6.88 0.63
CA ALA A 261 -10.78 7.97 -0.29
C ALA A 261 -11.41 7.74 -1.67
N GLY A 262 -11.44 6.50 -2.15
CA GLY A 262 -12.08 6.15 -3.42
C GLY A 262 -13.62 6.14 -3.35
N THR A 263 -14.18 5.72 -2.22
CA THR A 263 -15.63 5.51 -2.05
C THR A 263 -16.11 5.91 -0.64
N PRO A 264 -16.06 7.22 -0.29
CA PRO A 264 -16.21 7.68 1.10
C PRO A 264 -17.62 7.52 1.68
N ASN A 265 -18.63 7.37 0.84
CA ASN A 265 -20.04 7.29 1.25
C ASN A 265 -20.56 5.86 1.35
N GLN A 266 -19.73 4.85 1.05
CA GLN A 266 -20.16 3.45 1.15
C GLN A 266 -20.14 3.00 2.61
N PRO A 267 -21.26 2.54 3.19
CA PRO A 267 -21.32 2.17 4.60
C PRO A 267 -20.34 1.04 4.98
N LEU A 268 -20.15 0.06 4.09
CA LEU A 268 -19.13 -0.99 4.28
C LEU A 268 -17.73 -0.41 4.44
N VAL A 269 -17.36 0.56 3.60
CA VAL A 269 -16.03 1.18 3.60
C VAL A 269 -15.83 2.03 4.86
N GLN A 270 -16.82 2.82 5.25
CA GLN A 270 -16.79 3.57 6.50
C GLN A 270 -16.69 2.64 7.71
N GLY A 271 -17.46 1.54 7.70
CA GLY A 271 -17.43 0.52 8.75
C GLY A 271 -16.06 -0.16 8.84
N ALA A 272 -15.49 -0.57 7.71
CA ALA A 272 -14.16 -1.17 7.62
C ALA A 272 -13.06 -0.27 8.18
N LEU A 273 -13.12 1.03 7.87
CA LEU A 273 -12.21 2.02 8.44
C LEU A 273 -12.33 2.07 9.97
N LYS A 274 -13.54 2.04 10.53
CA LYS A 274 -13.75 2.02 11.99
C LYS A 274 -13.25 0.74 12.64
N ILE A 275 -13.48 -0.42 12.02
CA ILE A 275 -12.92 -1.69 12.50
C ILE A 275 -11.39 -1.64 12.51
N THR A 276 -10.78 -1.09 11.47
CA THR A 276 -9.32 -0.99 11.38
C THR A 276 -8.73 -0.03 12.43
N GLU A 277 -9.38 1.12 12.66
CA GLU A 277 -9.04 2.03 13.76
C GLU A 277 -9.16 1.33 15.12
N ALA A 278 -10.16 0.46 15.29
CA ALA A 278 -10.38 -0.31 16.51
C ALA A 278 -9.28 -1.34 16.76
N PHE A 279 -8.90 -2.14 15.75
CA PHE A 279 -7.75 -3.05 15.84
C PHE A 279 -6.45 -2.32 16.14
N ARG A 280 -6.24 -1.14 15.56
CA ARG A 280 -5.09 -0.32 15.88
C ARG A 280 -5.10 0.13 17.34
N ALA A 281 -6.26 0.49 17.89
CA ALA A 281 -6.39 0.81 19.31
C ALA A 281 -6.09 -0.40 20.22
N ILE A 282 -6.47 -1.62 19.81
CA ILE A 282 -6.09 -2.87 20.50
C ILE A 282 -4.57 -3.05 20.54
N VAL A 283 -3.87 -2.87 19.41
CA VAL A 283 -2.41 -3.00 19.37
C VAL A 283 -1.74 -1.99 20.30
N ARG A 284 -2.23 -0.75 20.33
CA ARG A 284 -1.74 0.27 21.26
C ARG A 284 -2.01 -0.12 22.72
N ALA A 285 -3.20 -0.63 23.02
CA ALA A 285 -3.57 -1.08 24.37
C ALA A 285 -2.67 -2.22 24.83
N TYR A 286 -2.43 -3.21 23.95
CA TYR A 286 -1.54 -4.33 24.21
C TYR A 286 -0.13 -3.86 24.58
N ARG A 287 0.44 -2.94 23.78
CA ARG A 287 1.77 -2.35 24.04
C ARG A 287 1.81 -1.56 25.34
N ALA A 288 0.80 -0.73 25.62
CA ALA A 288 0.68 0.00 26.87
C ALA A 288 0.65 -0.97 28.08
N GLY A 289 -0.06 -2.10 27.95
CA GLY A 289 -0.12 -3.14 28.97
C GLY A 289 1.23 -3.80 29.22
N LEU A 290 1.99 -4.10 28.16
CA LEU A 290 3.37 -4.59 28.28
C LEU A 290 4.30 -3.59 28.99
N SER A 291 4.06 -2.30 28.79
CA SER A 291 4.76 -1.21 29.49
C SER A 291 4.15 -0.84 30.86
N GLN A 292 3.25 -1.66 31.41
CA GLN A 292 2.56 -1.45 32.69
C GLN A 292 1.75 -0.13 32.78
N GLN A 293 1.40 0.46 31.65
CA GLN A 293 0.54 1.65 31.57
C GLN A 293 -0.93 1.21 31.60
N PHE A 294 -1.38 0.71 32.75
CA PHE A 294 -2.69 0.05 32.88
C PHE A 294 -3.88 1.00 32.64
N ASP A 295 -3.79 2.25 33.07
CA ASP A 295 -4.86 3.23 32.83
C ASP A 295 -4.99 3.57 31.34
N GLU A 296 -3.88 3.73 30.64
CA GLU A 296 -3.87 3.93 29.19
C GLU A 296 -4.38 2.69 28.45
N THR A 297 -4.03 1.49 28.94
CA THR A 297 -4.54 0.22 28.40
C THR A 297 -6.07 0.17 28.47
N ILE A 298 -6.65 0.47 29.64
CA ILE A 298 -8.11 0.46 29.85
C ILE A 298 -8.78 1.52 28.96
N ARG A 299 -8.21 2.73 28.88
CA ARG A 299 -8.72 3.81 28.03
C ARG A 299 -8.75 3.41 26.56
N LEU A 300 -7.65 2.87 26.03
CA LEU A 300 -7.53 2.42 24.65
C LEU A 300 -8.46 1.24 24.33
N CYS A 301 -8.70 0.33 25.29
CA CYS A 301 -9.69 -0.74 25.14
C CYS A 301 -11.11 -0.17 25.01
N GLY A 302 -11.45 0.88 25.76
CA GLY A 302 -12.71 1.61 25.61
C GLY A 302 -12.85 2.27 24.24
N ASP A 303 -11.78 2.93 23.75
CA ASP A 303 -11.74 3.50 22.40
C ASP A 303 -11.99 2.42 21.33
N ALA A 304 -11.28 1.29 21.43
CA ALA A 304 -11.42 0.16 20.52
C ALA A 304 -12.86 -0.38 20.52
N TRP A 305 -13.47 -0.55 21.68
CA TRP A 305 -14.85 -1.02 21.81
C TRP A 305 -15.85 -0.09 21.10
N ASN A 306 -15.70 1.22 21.30
CA ASN A 306 -16.59 2.22 20.71
C ASN A 306 -16.42 2.29 19.19
N LEU A 307 -15.17 2.26 18.69
CA LEU A 307 -14.88 2.20 17.26
C LEU A 307 -15.46 0.95 16.61
N ALA A 308 -15.31 -0.22 17.25
CA ALA A 308 -15.86 -1.47 16.76
C ALA A 308 -17.39 -1.44 16.72
N THR A 309 -18.04 -0.92 17.76
CA THR A 309 -19.50 -0.72 17.80
C THR A 309 -19.95 0.14 16.62
N ARG A 310 -19.27 1.26 16.37
CA ARG A 310 -19.59 2.13 15.26
C ARG A 310 -19.39 1.47 13.90
N GLY A 311 -18.36 0.63 13.76
CA GLY A 311 -18.14 -0.16 12.54
C GLY A 311 -19.32 -1.07 12.22
N LYS A 312 -19.83 -1.79 13.24
CA LYS A 312 -21.01 -2.66 13.14
C LYS A 312 -22.30 -1.89 12.82
N GLU A 313 -22.49 -0.71 13.42
CA GLU A 313 -23.65 0.15 13.12
C GLU A 313 -23.65 0.64 11.66
N LEU A 314 -22.49 1.02 11.13
CA LEU A 314 -22.35 1.49 9.76
C LEU A 314 -22.56 0.35 8.76
N SER A 315 -22.07 -0.84 9.07
CA SER A 315 -22.20 -2.02 8.21
C SER A 315 -22.42 -3.27 9.07
N PRO A 316 -23.67 -3.72 9.25
CA PRO A 316 -23.99 -4.89 10.07
C PRO A 316 -23.27 -6.18 9.65
N GLY A 317 -22.85 -6.30 8.39
CA GLY A 317 -22.01 -7.41 7.92
C GLY A 317 -20.62 -7.48 8.55
N LEU A 318 -20.21 -6.45 9.31
CA LEU A 318 -18.96 -6.41 10.07
C LEU A 318 -19.13 -6.86 11.53
N ALA A 319 -20.29 -7.44 11.88
CA ALA A 319 -20.61 -7.78 13.26
C ALA A 319 -19.57 -8.70 13.91
N ASP A 320 -19.12 -9.72 13.19
CA ASP A 320 -18.16 -10.68 13.74
C ASP A 320 -16.79 -10.05 14.01
N LEU A 321 -16.30 -9.17 13.12
CA LEU A 321 -15.07 -8.40 13.34
C LEU A 321 -15.22 -7.43 14.52
N SER A 322 -16.40 -6.80 14.66
CA SER A 322 -16.71 -5.92 15.78
C SER A 322 -16.68 -6.68 17.10
N ASP A 323 -17.35 -7.83 17.17
CA ASP A 323 -17.44 -8.67 18.35
C ASP A 323 -16.07 -9.25 18.73
N GLN A 324 -15.23 -9.57 17.75
CA GLN A 324 -13.84 -9.98 17.96
C GLN A 324 -13.00 -8.87 18.61
N VAL A 325 -13.08 -7.63 18.10
CA VAL A 325 -12.39 -6.49 18.72
C VAL A 325 -12.89 -6.25 20.14
N GLN A 326 -14.20 -6.32 20.36
CA GLN A 326 -14.82 -6.14 21.67
C GLN A 326 -14.36 -7.20 22.68
N ALA A 327 -14.27 -8.46 22.26
CA ALA A 327 -13.73 -9.52 23.10
C ALA A 327 -12.27 -9.28 23.49
N LEU A 328 -11.42 -8.87 22.53
CA LEU A 328 -10.03 -8.52 22.79
C LEU A 328 -9.90 -7.33 23.75
N ALA A 329 -10.67 -6.26 23.52
CA ALA A 329 -10.70 -5.07 24.37
C ALA A 329 -11.09 -5.43 25.81
N LYS A 330 -12.13 -6.26 25.97
CA LYS A 330 -12.59 -6.70 27.29
C LYS A 330 -11.50 -7.48 28.02
N ASN A 331 -10.93 -8.50 27.38
CA ASN A 331 -9.91 -9.35 27.98
C ASN A 331 -8.66 -8.56 28.41
N LEU A 332 -8.21 -7.61 27.56
CA LEU A 332 -7.09 -6.72 27.87
C LEU A 332 -7.40 -5.78 29.04
N ALA A 333 -8.57 -5.14 29.04
CA ALA A 333 -8.97 -4.24 30.10
C ALA A 333 -9.13 -4.97 31.45
N ASP A 334 -9.73 -6.16 31.46
CA ASP A 334 -9.89 -6.97 32.67
C ASP A 334 -8.52 -7.40 33.23
N SER A 335 -7.60 -7.81 32.35
CA SER A 335 -6.23 -8.14 32.72
C SER A 335 -5.49 -6.92 33.33
N ALA A 336 -5.64 -5.74 32.73
CA ALA A 336 -5.04 -4.50 33.23
C ALA A 336 -5.61 -4.07 34.58
N ARG A 337 -6.94 -4.20 34.80
CA ARG A 337 -7.59 -3.91 36.08
C ARG A 337 -7.10 -4.85 37.18
N ALA A 338 -7.02 -6.14 36.90
CA ALA A 338 -6.50 -7.14 37.83
C ALA A 338 -5.04 -6.85 38.19
N ALA A 339 -4.19 -6.54 37.20
CA ALA A 339 -2.79 -6.18 37.44
C ALA A 339 -2.65 -4.89 38.27
N LYS A 340 -3.53 -3.90 38.06
CA LYS A 340 -3.56 -2.65 38.83
C LYS A 340 -3.99 -2.86 40.29
N ALA A 341 -4.91 -3.80 40.55
CA ALA A 341 -5.41 -4.06 41.90
C ALA A 341 -4.37 -4.72 42.84
N GLY A 342 -3.30 -5.29 42.29
CA GLY A 342 -2.31 -6.06 43.06
C GLY A 342 -2.84 -7.44 43.50
N PRO A 343 -1.99 -8.29 44.12
CA PRO A 343 -2.46 -9.55 44.69
C PRO A 343 -3.49 -9.24 45.79
N ALA A 344 -4.63 -9.96 45.78
CA ALA A 344 -5.57 -9.90 46.88
C ALA A 344 -4.82 -10.22 48.19
N THR A 345 -4.81 -9.29 49.14
CA THR A 345 -4.28 -9.52 50.47
C THR A 345 -5.06 -10.69 51.08
N PRO A 346 -4.38 -11.73 51.59
CA PRO A 346 -5.02 -12.98 52.04
C PRO A 346 -6.00 -12.78 53.20
#